data_AF-A0A7S0AY36-F1
#
_entry.id   AF-A0A7S0AY36-F1
#
_cell.length_a   1.000
_cell.length_b   1.000
_cell.length_c   1.000
_cell.angle_alpha   90.00
_cell.angle_beta   90.00
_cell.angle_gamma   90.00
#
_symmetry.space_group_name_H-M   'P 1'
#
loop_
_entity.id
_entity.type
_entity.pdbx_description
1 polymer ?
#
loop_
_entity_poly.entity_id
_entity_poly.type
_entity_poly.pdbx_seq_one_letter_code
_entity_poly.pdbx_strand_id
1 'polypeptide(L)'
;VLNKVLPANGLAEKAGPCLTEHRPLRGGVGYTRNVPVQLVQEFGVSEDTAKHLARTYGMNAFDVCKLTRPTSKKWPRFGSVLIEGFPYLDCEVEYACKKEMNCSVTDFLTLRTRLAYLNKDAAIEAAPKVADLMAKAMGWSKRERNRQLGSALEALAEFGGPVPLKDSATISAHTISDLHALFETFDANQNGYIEFDEMQIMAAQLGAPFKSEASALKTWQKMDPQKKGRVKEDEFVEWWYNNKEQDVLRKKLSE
;
A
#
# COMPACT_ATOMS: atom_id res chain seq x y z
N VAL A 1 22.73 -20.22 20.71
CA VAL A 1 23.65 -19.16 21.20
C VAL A 1 23.96 -19.34 22.69
N LEU A 2 22.98 -19.24 23.59
CA LEU A 2 23.24 -19.30 25.05
C LEU A 2 23.95 -20.58 25.53
N ASN A 3 23.64 -21.74 24.97
CA ASN A 3 24.35 -23.00 25.29
C ASN A 3 25.86 -22.96 25.00
N LYS A 4 26.31 -22.07 24.12
CA LYS A 4 27.74 -21.85 23.84
C LYS A 4 28.34 -20.73 24.69
N VAL A 5 27.57 -19.67 24.94
CA VAL A 5 28.05 -18.47 25.67
C VAL A 5 28.17 -18.73 27.17
N LEU A 6 27.22 -19.45 27.78
CA LEU A 6 27.19 -19.66 29.23
C LEU A 6 28.42 -20.45 29.74
N PRO A 7 28.83 -21.58 29.13
CA PRO A 7 30.04 -22.29 29.55
C PRO A 7 31.31 -21.46 29.34
N ALA A 8 31.43 -20.77 28.20
CA ALA A 8 32.61 -19.98 27.85
C ALA A 8 32.89 -18.81 28.83
N ASN A 9 31.89 -18.40 29.62
CA ASN A 9 32.00 -17.33 30.60
C ASN A 9 31.88 -17.84 32.05
N GLY A 10 31.92 -19.16 32.29
CA GLY A 10 31.80 -19.74 33.63
C GLY A 10 30.44 -19.50 34.30
N LEU A 11 29.38 -19.30 33.50
CA LEU A 11 28.02 -19.01 33.97
C LEU A 11 27.06 -20.21 33.88
N ALA A 12 27.51 -21.36 33.37
CA ALA A 12 26.66 -22.52 33.13
C ALA A 12 25.95 -23.01 34.40
N GLU A 13 26.64 -23.08 35.55
CA GLU A 13 26.04 -23.53 36.81
C GLU A 13 25.11 -22.50 37.46
N LYS A 14 25.28 -21.21 37.12
CA LYS A 14 24.42 -20.12 37.62
C LYS A 14 23.17 -19.93 36.76
N ALA A 15 23.23 -20.32 35.50
CA ALA A 15 22.12 -20.19 34.58
C ALA A 15 21.11 -21.32 34.82
N GLY A 16 19.85 -20.94 35.08
CA GLY A 16 18.74 -21.89 35.11
C GLY A 16 18.41 -22.46 33.72
N PRO A 17 17.42 -23.38 33.63
CA PRO A 17 16.98 -23.94 32.36
C PRO A 17 16.42 -22.87 31.42
N CYS A 18 16.50 -23.12 30.11
CA CYS A 18 15.90 -22.25 29.11
C CYS A 18 14.37 -22.33 29.18
N LEU A 19 13.70 -21.20 29.43
CA LEU A 19 12.24 -21.11 29.53
C LEU A 19 11.60 -20.32 28.39
N THR A 20 12.36 -19.97 27.34
CA THR A 20 11.90 -19.06 26.28
C THR A 20 10.76 -19.63 25.45
N GLU A 21 10.62 -20.95 25.37
CA GLU A 21 9.53 -21.62 24.65
C GLU A 21 8.16 -21.34 25.28
N HIS A 22 8.09 -21.26 26.60
CA HIS A 22 6.83 -21.11 27.34
C HIS A 22 6.64 -19.69 27.89
N ARG A 23 7.64 -18.83 27.79
CA ARG A 23 7.57 -17.46 28.30
C ARG A 23 6.86 -16.57 27.28
N PRO A 24 5.67 -16.05 27.58
CA PRO A 24 4.98 -15.15 26.66
C PRO A 24 5.80 -13.88 26.45
N LEU A 25 5.75 -13.36 25.22
CA LEU A 25 6.29 -12.03 24.94
C LEU A 25 5.42 -10.95 25.60
N ARG A 26 5.95 -9.73 25.67
CA ARG A 26 5.21 -8.58 26.20
C ARG A 26 3.89 -8.41 25.45
N GLY A 27 2.82 -8.14 26.20
CA GLY A 27 1.45 -8.08 25.67
C GLY A 27 0.77 -9.45 25.49
N GLY A 28 1.48 -10.58 25.61
CA GLY A 28 0.89 -11.91 25.42
C GLY A 28 0.20 -12.49 26.66
N VAL A 29 0.58 -12.06 27.86
CA VAL A 29 0.06 -12.61 29.13
C VAL A 29 -1.40 -12.23 29.30
N GLY A 30 -2.30 -13.21 29.37
CA GLY A 30 -3.74 -12.98 29.59
C GLY A 30 -4.52 -12.60 28.34
N TYR A 31 -3.89 -12.62 27.16
CA TYR A 31 -4.57 -12.31 25.90
C TYR A 31 -5.66 -13.34 25.58
N THR A 32 -6.82 -12.85 25.15
CA THR A 32 -7.92 -13.67 24.64
C THR A 32 -8.47 -13.10 23.34
N ARG A 33 -9.24 -13.89 22.59
CA ARG A 33 -9.89 -13.41 21.35
C ARG A 33 -10.91 -12.28 21.59
N ASN A 34 -11.38 -12.12 22.83
CA ASN A 34 -12.39 -11.12 23.21
C ASN A 34 -11.79 -9.78 23.64
N VAL A 35 -10.45 -9.63 23.65
CA VAL A 35 -9.79 -8.36 24.01
C VAL A 35 -10.32 -7.15 23.23
N PRO A 36 -10.57 -7.21 21.89
CA PRO A 36 -11.17 -6.08 21.18
C PRO A 36 -12.52 -5.63 21.77
N VAL A 37 -13.38 -6.58 22.17
CA VAL A 37 -14.69 -6.28 22.77
C VAL A 37 -14.52 -5.56 24.10
N GLN A 38 -13.56 -6.00 24.92
CA GLN A 38 -13.24 -5.34 26.19
C GLN A 38 -12.76 -3.90 25.98
N LEU A 39 -11.86 -3.67 25.01
CA LEU A 39 -11.36 -2.34 24.69
C LEU A 39 -12.48 -1.39 24.23
N VAL A 40 -13.42 -1.87 23.40
CA VAL A 40 -14.59 -1.09 22.97
C VAL A 40 -15.48 -0.72 24.15
N GLN A 41 -15.78 -1.68 25.02
CA GLN A 41 -16.68 -1.47 26.16
C GLN A 41 -16.08 -0.55 27.22
N GLU A 42 -14.80 -0.74 27.56
CA GLU A 42 -14.14 -0.02 28.64
C GLU A 42 -13.70 1.38 28.21
N PHE A 43 -13.14 1.53 27.01
CA PHE A 43 -12.55 2.79 26.55
C PHE A 43 -13.38 3.50 25.48
N GLY A 44 -14.42 2.89 24.91
CA GLY A 44 -15.27 3.55 23.93
C GLY A 44 -14.56 3.94 22.63
N VAL A 45 -13.49 3.23 22.26
CA VAL A 45 -12.83 3.32 20.95
C VAL A 45 -13.64 2.59 19.87
N SER A 46 -13.36 2.86 18.59
CA SER A 46 -14.04 2.17 17.49
C SER A 46 -13.65 0.68 17.45
N GLU A 47 -14.48 -0.14 16.81
CA GLU A 47 -14.21 -1.57 16.68
C GLU A 47 -12.93 -1.85 15.88
N ASP A 48 -12.70 -1.12 14.78
CA ASP A 48 -11.50 -1.28 13.95
C ASP A 48 -10.23 -0.90 14.71
N THR A 49 -10.27 0.18 15.48
CA THR A 49 -9.17 0.56 16.37
C THR A 49 -8.96 -0.50 17.46
N ALA A 50 -10.01 -1.01 18.09
CA ALA A 50 -9.86 -2.05 19.11
C ALA A 50 -9.23 -3.33 18.55
N LYS A 51 -9.63 -3.74 17.34
CA LYS A 51 -9.02 -4.88 16.62
C LYS A 51 -7.56 -4.62 16.30
N HIS A 52 -7.23 -3.43 15.79
CA HIS A 52 -5.84 -3.01 15.53
C HIS A 52 -5.00 -3.07 16.80
N LEU A 53 -5.44 -2.41 17.87
CA LEU A 53 -4.70 -2.32 19.12
C LEU A 53 -4.48 -3.71 19.74
N ALA A 54 -5.51 -4.57 19.76
CA ALA A 54 -5.37 -5.93 20.28
C ALA A 54 -4.38 -6.76 19.45
N ARG A 55 -4.38 -6.62 18.11
CA ARG A 55 -3.46 -7.37 17.23
C ARG A 55 -2.02 -6.87 17.34
N THR A 56 -1.82 -5.57 17.54
CA THR A 56 -0.50 -4.94 17.56
C THR A 56 0.14 -4.98 18.94
N TYR A 57 -0.62 -4.66 19.98
CA TYR A 57 -0.12 -4.49 21.35
C TYR A 57 -0.52 -5.63 22.29
N GLY A 58 -1.42 -6.53 21.88
CA GLY A 58 -1.98 -7.55 22.75
C GLY A 58 -2.63 -6.92 23.98
N MET A 59 -2.29 -7.42 25.16
CA MET A 59 -2.76 -6.86 26.44
C MET A 59 -2.17 -5.50 26.79
N ASN A 60 -1.09 -5.06 26.13
CA ASN A 60 -0.62 -3.68 26.31
C ASN A 60 -1.57 -2.66 25.65
N ALA A 61 -2.54 -3.11 24.83
CA ALA A 61 -3.56 -2.25 24.25
C ALA A 61 -4.35 -1.47 25.31
N PHE A 62 -4.55 -2.04 26.50
CA PHE A 62 -5.20 -1.34 27.61
C PHE A 62 -4.37 -0.13 28.07
N ASP A 63 -3.05 -0.26 28.12
CA ASP A 63 -2.18 0.86 28.49
C ASP A 63 -2.13 1.94 27.41
N VAL A 64 -2.23 1.56 26.13
CA VAL A 64 -2.41 2.51 25.03
C VAL A 64 -3.75 3.24 25.19
N CYS A 65 -4.84 2.51 25.43
CA CYS A 65 -6.18 3.08 25.58
C CYS A 65 -6.29 4.03 26.78
N LYS A 66 -5.55 3.81 27.88
CA LYS A 66 -5.49 4.74 29.02
C LYS A 66 -4.94 6.12 28.65
N LEU A 67 -4.20 6.24 27.55
CA LEU A 67 -3.66 7.52 27.05
C LEU A 67 -4.63 8.22 26.08
N THR A 68 -5.77 7.62 25.77
CA THR A 68 -6.74 8.21 24.84
C THR A 68 -7.40 9.45 25.44
N ARG A 69 -7.77 10.37 24.55
CA ARG A 69 -8.50 11.59 24.89
C ARG A 69 -9.95 11.46 24.44
N PRO A 70 -10.91 12.13 25.10
CA PRO A 70 -12.29 12.21 24.63
C PRO A 70 -12.34 12.82 23.23
N THR A 71 -13.24 12.31 22.39
CA THR A 71 -13.55 12.91 21.09
C THR A 71 -14.79 13.80 21.21
N SER A 72 -15.03 14.62 20.18
CA SER A 72 -16.27 15.42 20.06
C SER A 72 -17.46 14.61 19.52
N LYS A 73 -17.29 13.31 19.25
CA LYS A 73 -18.29 12.45 18.61
C LYS A 73 -19.08 11.67 19.66
N LYS A 74 -20.34 11.34 19.34
CA LYS A 74 -21.14 10.39 20.14
C LYS A 74 -20.49 9.00 20.18
N TRP A 75 -19.91 8.60 19.05
CA TRP A 75 -19.15 7.37 18.87
C TRP A 75 -18.10 7.55 17.77
N PRO A 76 -16.88 7.02 17.93
CA PRO A 76 -16.27 6.55 19.18
C PRO A 76 -16.11 7.68 20.19
N ARG A 77 -16.24 7.38 21.49
CA ARG A 77 -16.20 8.39 22.58
C ARG A 77 -14.80 8.85 22.92
N PHE A 78 -13.81 7.97 22.76
CA PHE A 78 -12.41 8.27 23.01
C PHE A 78 -11.53 7.80 21.86
N GLY A 79 -10.32 8.37 21.79
CA GLY A 79 -9.32 8.03 20.79
C GLY A 79 -9.46 8.88 19.54
N SER A 80 -8.65 9.94 19.46
CA SER A 80 -8.45 10.69 18.22
C SER A 80 -7.59 9.86 17.27
N VAL A 81 -8.07 9.65 16.05
CA VAL A 81 -7.31 8.96 15.01
C VAL A 81 -6.15 9.83 14.52
N LEU A 82 -5.04 9.18 14.19
CA LEU A 82 -3.84 9.81 13.66
C LEU A 82 -4.10 10.39 12.27
N ILE A 83 -4.74 9.59 11.42
CA ILE A 83 -5.08 9.92 10.05
C ILE A 83 -6.44 9.30 9.70
N GLU A 84 -7.25 9.99 8.92
CA GLU A 84 -8.58 9.52 8.54
C GLU A 84 -8.51 8.26 7.68
N GLY A 85 -9.46 7.34 7.86
CA GLY A 85 -9.51 6.07 7.13
C GLY A 85 -8.62 4.96 7.69
N PHE A 86 -7.79 5.23 8.70
CA PHE A 86 -6.92 4.21 9.31
C PHE A 86 -7.16 4.08 10.83
N PRO A 87 -6.99 2.87 11.41
CA PRO A 87 -7.34 2.59 12.80
C PRO A 87 -6.28 3.04 13.84
N TYR A 88 -5.30 3.84 13.43
CA TYR A 88 -4.20 4.32 14.30
C TYR A 88 -4.65 5.53 15.12
N LEU A 89 -4.29 5.56 16.40
CA LEU A 89 -4.59 6.65 17.33
C LEU A 89 -3.38 7.57 17.55
N ASP A 90 -3.65 8.84 17.83
CA ASP A 90 -2.63 9.84 18.21
C ASP A 90 -1.82 9.39 19.43
N CYS A 91 -2.47 8.75 20.40
CA CYS A 91 -1.83 8.33 21.64
C CYS A 91 -0.86 7.15 21.46
N GLU A 92 -0.94 6.41 20.34
CA GLU A 92 0.05 5.37 20.01
C GLU A 92 1.45 5.97 19.85
N VAL A 93 1.56 7.21 19.37
CA VAL A 93 2.84 7.93 19.24
C VAL A 93 3.48 8.13 20.62
N GLU A 94 2.71 8.65 21.57
CA GLU A 94 3.18 8.89 22.94
C GLU A 94 3.54 7.58 23.63
N TYR A 95 2.72 6.54 23.46
CA TYR A 95 2.98 5.21 23.98
C TYR A 95 4.31 4.65 23.43
N ALA A 96 4.49 4.70 22.11
CA ALA A 96 5.68 4.19 21.45
C ALA A 96 6.96 4.90 21.94
N CYS A 97 6.93 6.23 22.09
CA CYS A 97 8.05 6.98 22.64
C CYS A 97 8.41 6.54 24.07
N LYS A 98 7.39 6.37 24.93
CA LYS A 98 7.62 6.09 26.37
C LYS A 98 7.89 4.63 26.68
N LYS A 99 7.36 3.69 25.89
CA LYS A 99 7.33 2.25 26.22
C LYS A 99 8.02 1.35 25.20
N GLU A 100 8.28 1.85 23.99
CA GLU A 100 8.80 1.04 22.87
C GLU A 100 10.06 1.62 22.23
N MET A 101 10.75 2.52 22.94
CA MET A 101 12.01 3.14 22.50
C MET A 101 11.94 3.75 21.10
N ASN A 102 10.76 4.25 20.70
CA ASN A 102 10.61 4.93 19.44
C ASN A 102 11.32 6.30 19.49
N CYS A 103 12.35 6.46 18.67
CA CYS A 103 13.23 7.63 18.67
C CYS A 103 13.22 8.43 17.35
N SER A 104 12.45 7.99 16.35
CA SER A 104 12.34 8.71 15.07
C SER A 104 10.94 8.65 14.47
N VAL A 105 10.58 9.69 13.70
CA VAL A 105 9.28 9.74 13.00
C VAL A 105 9.20 8.62 11.96
N THR A 106 10.32 8.33 11.28
CA THR A 106 10.45 7.22 10.33
C THR A 106 10.15 5.86 10.97
N ASP A 107 10.76 5.54 12.13
CA ASP A 107 10.53 4.28 12.86
C ASP A 107 9.04 4.09 13.19
N PHE A 108 8.36 5.15 13.66
CA PHE A 108 6.94 5.07 13.97
C PHE A 108 6.09 4.70 12.74
N LEU A 109 6.25 5.44 11.64
CA LEU A 109 5.44 5.29 10.43
C LEU A 109 5.75 4.00 9.64
N THR A 110 6.97 3.48 9.76
CA THR A 110 7.41 2.30 9.01
C THR A 110 7.33 1.02 9.83
N LEU A 111 7.73 1.01 11.10
CA LEU A 111 7.85 -0.22 11.89
C LEU A 111 6.75 -0.42 12.93
N ARG A 112 6.28 0.66 13.59
CA ARG A 112 5.24 0.56 14.65
C ARG A 112 3.83 0.49 14.09
N THR A 113 3.48 1.38 13.16
CA THR A 113 2.16 1.35 12.50
C THR A 113 2.21 0.62 11.16
N ARG A 114 3.37 0.64 10.49
CA ARG A 114 3.56 0.18 9.10
C ARG A 114 2.68 0.90 8.09
N LEU A 115 2.19 2.11 8.43
CA LEU A 115 1.35 2.92 7.56
C LEU A 115 2.03 3.18 6.21
N ALA A 116 3.34 3.41 6.20
CA ALA A 116 4.12 3.64 4.98
C ALA A 116 4.02 2.48 3.96
N TYR A 117 3.88 1.24 4.44
CA TYR A 117 3.74 0.06 3.59
C TYR A 117 2.31 -0.15 3.09
N LEU A 118 1.32 0.36 3.83
CA LEU A 118 -0.09 0.24 3.47
C LEU A 118 -0.51 1.36 2.51
N ASN A 119 -0.10 2.59 2.80
CA ASN A 119 -0.43 3.77 2.02
C ASN A 119 0.61 4.87 2.28
N LYS A 120 1.46 5.14 1.28
CA LYS A 120 2.51 6.15 1.41
C LYS A 120 1.96 7.56 1.56
N ASP A 121 0.87 7.89 0.87
CA ASP A 121 0.32 9.23 0.83
C ASP A 121 -0.29 9.57 2.20
N ALA A 122 -1.01 8.62 2.80
CA ALA A 122 -1.51 8.73 4.17
C ALA A 122 -0.36 8.82 5.19
N ALA A 123 0.76 8.11 4.96
CA ALA A 123 1.95 8.22 5.82
C ALA A 123 2.60 9.60 5.73
N ILE A 124 2.72 10.15 4.52
CA ILE A 124 3.23 11.51 4.26
C ILE A 124 2.32 12.55 4.93
N GLU A 125 1.00 12.41 4.80
CA GLU A 125 0.02 13.29 5.43
C GLU A 125 0.07 13.22 6.96
N ALA A 126 0.25 12.03 7.53
CA ALA A 126 0.36 11.83 8.98
C ALA A 126 1.70 12.33 9.57
N ALA A 127 2.77 12.38 8.78
CA ALA A 127 4.13 12.62 9.27
C ALA A 127 4.30 13.92 10.07
N PRO A 128 3.75 15.09 9.66
CA PRO A 128 3.83 16.32 10.45
C PRO A 128 3.19 16.17 11.84
N LYS A 129 2.03 15.51 11.91
CA LYS A 129 1.31 15.29 13.18
C LYS A 129 2.09 14.35 14.11
N VAL A 130 2.67 13.28 13.56
CA VAL A 130 3.56 12.37 14.31
C VAL A 130 4.77 13.14 14.85
N ALA A 131 5.41 13.98 14.04
CA ALA A 131 6.56 14.77 14.46
C ALA A 131 6.23 15.71 15.63
N ASP A 132 5.05 16.35 15.62
CA ASP A 132 4.59 17.20 16.72
C ASP A 132 4.31 16.42 18.01
N LEU A 133 3.64 15.27 17.88
CA LEU A 133 3.34 14.39 19.02
C LEU A 133 4.62 13.83 19.64
N MET A 134 5.58 13.37 18.82
CA MET A 134 6.89 12.91 19.29
C MET A 134 7.69 14.05 19.93
N ALA A 135 7.69 15.24 19.33
CA ALA A 135 8.40 16.39 19.88
C ALA A 135 7.88 16.76 21.27
N LYS A 136 6.56 16.70 21.46
CA LYS A 136 5.94 16.89 22.78
C LYS A 136 6.31 15.77 23.76
N ALA A 137 6.27 14.52 23.33
CA ALA A 137 6.54 13.38 24.20
C ALA A 137 8.01 13.27 24.63
N MET A 138 8.94 13.68 23.75
CA MET A 138 10.39 13.57 23.96
C MET A 138 11.07 14.89 24.32
N GLY A 139 10.35 16.01 24.34
CA GLY A 139 10.91 17.33 24.64
C GLY A 139 11.82 17.86 23.54
N TRP A 140 11.54 17.55 22.27
CA TRP A 140 12.37 18.03 21.16
C TRP A 140 12.22 19.53 20.92
N SER A 141 13.34 20.16 20.54
CA SER A 141 13.32 21.51 20.01
C SER A 141 12.63 21.56 18.63
N LYS A 142 12.16 22.74 18.22
CA LYS A 142 11.61 22.96 16.87
C LYS A 142 12.60 22.54 15.77
N ARG A 143 13.91 22.74 16.00
CA ARG A 143 14.97 22.31 15.09
C ARG A 143 15.00 20.79 14.94
N GLU A 144 14.97 20.06 16.05
CA GLU A 144 14.98 18.60 16.03
C GLU A 144 13.70 18.01 15.43
N ARG A 145 12.53 18.57 15.79
CA ARG A 145 11.25 18.21 15.19
C ARG A 145 11.28 18.34 13.66
N ASN A 146 11.82 19.46 13.14
CA ASN A 146 11.92 19.68 11.69
C ASN A 146 12.94 18.76 11.03
N ARG A 147 14.07 18.47 11.70
CA ARG A 147 15.06 17.49 11.21
C ARG A 147 14.42 16.11 11.06
N GLN A 148 13.69 15.66 12.09
CA GLN A 148 13.00 14.37 12.11
C GLN A 148 11.91 14.27 11.04
N LEU A 149 11.11 15.34 10.85
CA LEU A 149 10.14 15.39 9.77
C LEU A 149 10.80 15.30 8.39
N GLY A 150 11.88 16.07 8.16
CA GLY A 150 12.60 16.05 6.89
C GLY A 150 13.13 14.66 6.55
N SER A 151 13.83 14.01 7.49
CA SER A 151 14.32 12.64 7.32
C SER A 151 13.21 11.61 7.11
N ALA A 152 12.04 11.80 7.74
CA ALA A 152 10.90 10.93 7.51
C ALA A 152 10.31 11.09 6.11
N LEU A 153 10.14 12.32 5.63
CA LEU A 153 9.61 12.58 4.28
C LEU A 153 10.55 12.05 3.19
N GLU A 154 11.86 12.20 3.36
CA GLU A 154 12.86 11.64 2.46
C GLU A 154 12.75 10.11 2.40
N ALA A 155 12.70 9.44 3.55
CA ALA A 155 12.52 7.99 3.61
C ALA A 155 11.17 7.55 3.00
N LEU A 156 10.07 8.27 3.25
CA LEU A 156 8.75 7.94 2.72
C LEU A 156 8.66 8.12 1.19
N ALA A 157 9.48 9.01 0.60
CA ALA A 157 9.52 9.20 -0.85
C ALA A 157 10.04 7.95 -1.59
N GLU A 158 10.80 7.08 -0.92
CA GLU A 158 11.28 5.81 -1.46
C GLU A 158 10.18 4.73 -1.51
N PHE A 159 9.02 4.95 -0.86
CA PHE A 159 7.92 4.01 -0.85
C PHE A 159 7.01 4.15 -2.08
N GLY A 160 6.36 3.05 -2.47
CA GLY A 160 5.35 3.02 -3.53
C GLY A 160 5.85 2.75 -4.94
N GLY A 161 7.10 2.30 -5.10
CA GLY A 161 7.66 1.84 -6.37
C GLY A 161 7.75 2.93 -7.45
N PRO A 162 8.13 2.56 -8.68
CA PRO A 162 8.22 3.49 -9.80
C PRO A 162 6.85 4.15 -10.04
N VAL A 163 6.81 5.49 -10.06
CA VAL A 163 5.61 6.22 -10.46
C VAL A 163 5.44 6.07 -11.97
N PRO A 164 4.30 5.56 -12.47
CA PRO A 164 4.08 5.45 -13.90
C PRO A 164 4.19 6.83 -14.55
N LEU A 165 5.05 6.96 -15.57
CA LEU A 165 5.13 8.17 -16.39
C LEU A 165 3.83 8.28 -17.19
N LYS A 166 2.91 9.12 -16.73
CA LYS A 166 1.61 9.32 -17.40
C LYS A 166 1.73 9.90 -18.81
N ASP A 167 2.83 10.59 -19.11
CA ASP A 167 3.01 11.35 -20.36
C ASP A 167 3.59 10.51 -21.52
N SER A 168 3.97 9.25 -21.28
CA SER A 168 4.54 8.36 -22.32
C SER A 168 4.12 6.90 -22.14
N ALA A 169 2.96 6.64 -21.54
CA ALA A 169 2.47 5.28 -21.34
C ALA A 169 2.06 4.66 -22.69
N THR A 170 3.03 4.06 -23.40
CA THR A 170 2.73 3.01 -24.36
C THR A 170 2.16 1.84 -23.55
N ILE A 171 0.89 1.51 -23.76
CA ILE A 171 0.20 0.47 -22.99
C ILE A 171 0.79 -0.88 -23.41
N SER A 172 1.78 -1.37 -22.67
CA SER A 172 2.32 -2.71 -22.89
C SER A 172 1.35 -3.76 -22.35
N ALA A 173 0.47 -4.30 -23.20
CA ALA A 173 -0.57 -5.24 -22.79
C ALA A 173 0.01 -6.60 -22.32
N HIS A 174 0.17 -6.74 -20.99
CA HIS A 174 0.63 -7.96 -20.33
C HIS A 174 -0.51 -8.75 -19.65
N THR A 175 -1.66 -8.11 -19.39
CA THR A 175 -2.84 -8.72 -18.76
C THR A 175 -4.11 -8.48 -19.56
N ILE A 176 -5.17 -9.26 -19.27
CA ILE A 176 -6.50 -9.11 -19.92
C ILE A 176 -7.10 -7.72 -19.64
N SER A 177 -6.86 -7.15 -18.44
CA SER A 177 -7.32 -5.80 -18.11
C SER A 177 -6.65 -4.72 -18.96
N ASP A 178 -5.39 -4.93 -19.37
CA ASP A 178 -4.67 -4.00 -20.24
C ASP A 178 -5.20 -4.06 -21.68
N LEU A 179 -5.71 -5.21 -22.11
CA LEU A 179 -6.33 -5.37 -23.43
C LEU A 179 -7.69 -4.68 -23.52
N HIS A 180 -8.47 -4.69 -22.43
CA HIS A 180 -9.72 -3.93 -22.37
C HIS A 180 -9.45 -2.43 -22.47
N ALA A 181 -8.44 -1.92 -21.73
CA ALA A 181 -8.04 -0.52 -21.84
C ALA A 181 -7.55 -0.15 -23.26
N LEU A 182 -6.82 -1.06 -23.92
CA LEU A 182 -6.45 -0.88 -25.33
C LEU A 182 -7.68 -0.86 -26.24
N PHE A 183 -8.64 -1.77 -26.03
CA PHE A 183 -9.87 -1.80 -26.82
C PHE A 183 -10.65 -0.49 -26.69
N GLU A 184 -10.83 0.03 -25.47
CA GLU A 184 -11.47 1.33 -25.22
C GLU A 184 -10.73 2.49 -25.89
N THR A 185 -9.39 2.45 -25.96
CA THR A 185 -8.66 3.47 -26.72
C THR A 185 -8.89 3.37 -28.22
N PHE A 186 -9.14 2.17 -28.76
CA PHE A 186 -9.43 2.00 -30.18
C PHE A 186 -10.87 2.40 -30.54
N ASP A 187 -11.84 2.14 -29.68
CA ASP A 187 -13.26 2.50 -29.84
C ASP A 187 -13.52 3.97 -29.47
N ALA A 188 -13.08 4.88 -30.33
CA ALA A 188 -13.15 6.33 -30.09
C ALA A 188 -14.59 6.85 -29.99
N ASN A 189 -15.53 6.21 -30.67
CA ASN A 189 -16.95 6.59 -30.67
C ASN A 189 -17.78 5.85 -29.59
N GLN A 190 -17.15 4.97 -28.80
CA GLN A 190 -17.74 4.18 -27.71
C GLN A 190 -18.94 3.33 -28.16
N ASN A 191 -18.92 2.85 -29.41
CA ASN A 191 -20.02 2.04 -29.94
C ASN A 191 -19.89 0.54 -29.57
N GLY A 192 -18.82 0.16 -28.88
CA GLY A 192 -18.49 -1.21 -28.48
C GLY A 192 -17.77 -2.02 -29.56
N TYR A 193 -17.27 -1.38 -30.60
CA TYR A 193 -16.58 -2.00 -31.72
C TYR A 193 -15.41 -1.12 -32.18
N ILE A 194 -14.38 -1.77 -32.73
CA ILE A 194 -13.35 -1.06 -33.48
C ILE A 194 -13.76 -1.08 -34.95
N GLU A 195 -13.80 0.09 -35.58
CA GLU A 195 -14.00 0.28 -37.02
C GLU A 195 -12.67 0.50 -37.76
N PHE A 196 -12.69 0.35 -39.09
CA PHE A 196 -11.46 0.44 -39.91
C PHE A 196 -10.79 1.80 -39.80
N ASP A 197 -11.59 2.86 -39.79
CA ASP A 197 -11.10 4.24 -39.69
C ASP A 197 -10.51 4.51 -38.30
N GLU A 198 -11.12 3.96 -37.25
CA GLU A 198 -10.65 4.08 -35.88
C GLU A 198 -9.30 3.37 -35.67
N MET A 199 -9.15 2.17 -36.22
CA MET A 199 -7.87 1.46 -36.23
C MET A 199 -6.77 2.29 -36.91
N GLN A 200 -7.07 2.99 -38.01
CA GLN A 200 -6.09 3.83 -38.70
C GLN A 200 -5.69 5.07 -37.89
N ILE A 201 -6.67 5.75 -37.30
CA ILE A 201 -6.44 6.93 -36.45
C ILE A 201 -5.56 6.54 -35.27
N MET A 202 -5.85 5.40 -34.65
CA MET A 202 -5.15 4.94 -33.46
C MET A 202 -3.75 4.44 -33.76
N ALA A 203 -3.57 3.73 -34.87
CA ALA A 203 -2.23 3.38 -35.36
C ALA A 203 -1.36 4.63 -35.58
N ALA A 204 -1.93 5.73 -36.08
CA ALA A 204 -1.22 7.00 -36.21
C ALA A 204 -0.90 7.65 -34.85
N GLN A 205 -1.84 7.64 -33.91
CA GLN A 205 -1.63 8.18 -32.55
C GLN A 205 -0.57 7.42 -31.76
N LEU A 206 -0.46 6.11 -31.98
CA LEU A 206 0.53 5.23 -31.34
C LEU A 206 1.90 5.24 -32.03
N GLY A 207 2.13 6.17 -32.97
CA GLY A 207 3.41 6.31 -33.66
C GLY A 207 3.72 5.21 -34.68
N ALA A 208 2.70 4.47 -35.12
CA ALA A 208 2.81 3.41 -36.12
C ALA A 208 1.84 3.60 -37.31
N PRO A 209 1.83 4.79 -37.97
CA PRO A 209 0.92 5.03 -39.08
C PRO A 209 1.18 4.04 -40.21
N PHE A 210 0.11 3.49 -40.79
CA PHE A 210 0.21 2.59 -41.93
C PHE A 210 0.81 3.32 -43.13
N LYS A 211 1.85 2.75 -43.75
CA LYS A 211 2.52 3.33 -44.93
C LYS A 211 1.65 3.34 -46.20
N SER A 212 0.65 2.47 -46.25
CA SER A 212 -0.29 2.37 -47.37
C SER A 212 -1.62 1.77 -46.91
N GLU A 213 -2.70 2.12 -47.60
CA GLU A 213 -4.04 1.55 -47.37
C GLU A 213 -4.04 0.02 -47.51
N ALA A 214 -3.24 -0.52 -48.44
CA ALA A 214 -3.07 -1.96 -48.60
C ALA A 214 -2.43 -2.64 -47.37
N SER A 215 -1.60 -1.93 -46.60
CA SER A 215 -1.02 -2.44 -45.35
C SER A 215 -2.03 -2.38 -44.20
N ALA A 216 -2.85 -1.32 -44.13
CA ALA A 216 -3.93 -1.20 -43.17
C ALA A 216 -4.97 -2.32 -43.40
N LEU A 217 -5.35 -2.55 -44.67
CA LEU A 217 -6.33 -3.58 -45.04
C LEU A 217 -5.85 -4.99 -44.71
N LYS A 218 -4.56 -5.28 -44.85
CA LYS A 218 -3.99 -6.58 -44.44
C LYS A 218 -4.06 -6.81 -42.94
N THR A 219 -3.83 -5.78 -42.15
CA THR A 219 -3.92 -5.85 -40.67
C THR A 219 -5.38 -5.99 -40.26
N TRP A 220 -6.25 -5.20 -40.89
CA TRP A 220 -7.70 -5.26 -40.70
C TRP A 220 -8.29 -6.64 -41.02
N GLN A 221 -7.91 -7.25 -42.14
CA GLN A 221 -8.40 -8.59 -42.52
C GLN A 221 -8.03 -9.68 -41.50
N LYS A 222 -6.98 -9.48 -40.71
CA LYS A 222 -6.64 -10.39 -39.61
C LYS A 222 -7.48 -10.14 -38.36
N MET A 223 -7.84 -8.88 -38.10
CA MET A 223 -8.69 -8.49 -36.97
C MET A 223 -10.17 -8.82 -37.23
N ASP A 224 -10.62 -8.66 -38.48
CA ASP A 224 -11.98 -8.98 -38.96
C ASP A 224 -11.93 -10.08 -40.05
N PRO A 225 -11.63 -11.34 -39.68
CA PRO A 225 -11.57 -12.45 -40.63
C PRO A 225 -12.95 -12.77 -41.24
N GLN A 226 -14.03 -12.38 -40.56
CA GLN A 226 -15.42 -12.62 -40.98
C GLN A 226 -15.97 -11.50 -41.88
N LYS A 227 -15.18 -10.44 -42.16
CA LYS A 227 -15.55 -9.28 -43.01
C LYS A 227 -16.85 -8.60 -42.55
N LYS A 228 -17.04 -8.49 -41.24
CA LYS A 228 -18.19 -7.81 -40.62
C LYS A 228 -18.11 -6.29 -40.71
N GLY A 229 -16.93 -5.74 -41.00
CA GLY A 229 -16.65 -4.30 -41.02
C GLY A 229 -16.49 -3.69 -39.62
N ARG A 230 -16.47 -4.51 -38.57
CA ARG A 230 -16.35 -4.10 -37.16
C ARG A 230 -15.80 -5.25 -36.31
N VAL A 231 -14.98 -4.93 -35.32
CA VAL A 231 -14.30 -5.92 -34.45
C VAL A 231 -14.76 -5.72 -33.01
N LYS A 232 -15.29 -6.78 -32.39
CA LYS A 232 -15.66 -6.78 -30.96
C LYS A 232 -14.46 -7.00 -30.05
N GLU A 233 -14.61 -6.68 -28.77
CA GLU A 233 -13.55 -6.87 -27.76
C GLU A 233 -13.02 -8.32 -27.73
N ASP A 234 -13.90 -9.31 -27.70
CA ASP A 234 -13.49 -10.72 -27.70
C ASP A 234 -12.67 -11.07 -28.97
N GLU A 235 -13.05 -10.52 -30.12
CA GLU A 235 -12.36 -10.73 -31.41
C GLU A 235 -11.00 -10.01 -31.42
N PHE A 236 -10.91 -8.83 -30.81
CA PHE A 236 -9.66 -8.08 -30.63
C PHE A 236 -8.69 -8.83 -29.71
N VAL A 237 -9.19 -9.38 -28.60
CA VAL A 237 -8.41 -10.19 -27.67
C VAL A 237 -7.92 -11.49 -28.32
N GLU A 238 -8.77 -12.17 -29.09
CA GLU A 238 -8.38 -13.35 -29.88
C GLU A 238 -7.30 -13.01 -30.92
N TRP A 239 -7.47 -11.91 -31.67
CA TRP A 239 -6.44 -11.42 -32.59
C TRP A 239 -5.12 -11.14 -31.86
N TRP A 240 -5.18 -10.53 -30.68
CA TRP A 240 -4.01 -10.22 -29.87
C TRP A 240 -3.26 -11.48 -29.45
N TYR A 241 -3.94 -12.54 -29.02
CA TYR A 241 -3.25 -13.76 -28.59
C TYR A 241 -2.70 -14.59 -29.77
N ASN A 242 -3.37 -14.53 -30.92
CA ASN A 242 -3.00 -15.32 -32.10
C ASN A 242 -1.86 -14.70 -32.94
N ASN A 243 -1.57 -13.40 -32.78
CA ASN A 243 -0.61 -12.68 -33.62
C ASN A 243 0.75 -12.35 -32.95
N LYS A 244 1.17 -13.16 -31.97
CA LYS A 244 2.57 -13.54 -31.64
C LYS A 244 3.71 -12.59 -32.09
N GLU A 245 4.09 -12.71 -33.36
CA GLU A 245 5.38 -12.18 -33.83
C GLU A 245 5.32 -11.56 -35.23
N GLN A 246 4.15 -11.57 -35.89
CA GLN A 246 4.03 -11.22 -37.30
C GLN A 246 3.31 -9.89 -37.59
N ASP A 247 2.76 -9.24 -36.55
CA ASP A 247 1.97 -8.02 -36.74
C ASP A 247 2.67 -6.78 -36.18
N VAL A 248 2.92 -5.81 -37.06
CA VAL A 248 3.63 -4.57 -36.73
C VAL A 248 2.85 -3.73 -35.74
N LEU A 249 1.51 -3.69 -35.87
CA LEU A 249 0.65 -2.93 -34.98
C LEU A 249 0.65 -3.55 -33.59
N ARG A 250 0.50 -4.87 -33.50
CA ARG A 250 0.58 -5.59 -32.21
C ARG A 250 1.93 -5.42 -31.54
N LYS A 251 3.04 -5.55 -32.29
CA LYS A 251 4.38 -5.38 -31.73
C LYS A 251 4.55 -4.00 -31.10
N LYS A 252 4.05 -2.96 -31.76
CA LYS A 252 4.05 -1.58 -31.26
C LYS A 252 3.13 -1.37 -30.06
N LEU A 253 2.02 -2.09 -30.00
CA LEU A 253 1.13 -2.11 -28.84
C LEU A 253 1.70 -2.92 -27.66
N SER A 254 2.72 -3.76 -27.86
CA SER A 254 3.33 -4.55 -26.78
C SER A 254 4.65 -3.99 -26.24
N GLU A 255 5.29 -3.08 -27.01
CA GLU A 255 6.51 -2.33 -26.65
C GLU A 255 6.21 -1.17 -25.69
#